data_AF-A0A9W8PH38-F1
#
_entry.id   AF-A0A9W8PH38-F1
#
_cell.length_a   1.000
_cell.length_b   1.000
_cell.length_c   1.000
_cell.angle_alpha   90.00
_cell.angle_beta   90.00
_cell.angle_gamma   90.00
#
_symmetry.space_group_name_H-M   'P 1'
#
loop_
_entity.id
_entity.type
_entity.pdbx_description
1 polymer ?
#
loop_
_entity_poly.entity_id
_entity_poly.type
_entity_poly.pdbx_seq_one_letter_code
_entity_poly.pdbx_strand_id
1 'polypeptide(L)'
;MADFADLKKATDIDPNVWYHLTEENVDDYDGDFKSMLQPFTEENGDNGFRVFGAGDKKIYWQFQPVGKTPGRYSLRSLQTTTRKQFAVCYRDFESVENRRTRACLSDSDGTESQQWDISLWGTNKTETYLFTNVANGTKYHLDVIPGAAVFMSPNLEGYQKRQRWLMTSVRNVDDDAYSTVFTNPPPESTRDSGTTTDSTGEAATGSASSSSSDSGSSSLSGGAIAGIVIGAILGVLAMALLGFFLWRRKKRNSGLNAKPDEAIGGHSAPMEDHSQFAGYKPPNSTSPAPAPPLYELPSTQNPVELQAGEQRHELR
;
A
#
# COMPACT_ATOMS: atom_id res chain seq x y z
N MET A 1 -2.95 23.01 11.32
CA MET A 1 -2.74 21.65 10.80
C MET A 1 -4.12 21.07 10.53
N ALA A 2 -4.36 20.48 9.36
CA ALA A 2 -5.60 19.75 9.13
C ALA A 2 -5.52 18.45 9.94
N ASP A 3 -6.50 18.21 10.81
CA ASP A 3 -6.63 16.91 11.46
C ASP A 3 -7.14 15.91 10.42
N PHE A 4 -6.34 14.89 10.13
CA PHE A 4 -6.69 13.85 9.16
C PHE A 4 -7.86 12.98 9.63
N ALA A 5 -8.16 12.98 10.93
CA ALA A 5 -9.26 12.21 11.49
C ALA A 5 -10.64 12.73 11.04
N ASP A 6 -10.73 14.02 10.68
CA ASP A 6 -12.01 14.70 10.40
C ASP A 6 -12.26 14.95 8.91
N LEU A 7 -11.45 14.36 8.02
CA LEU A 7 -11.65 14.55 6.58
C LEU A 7 -12.95 13.91 6.11
N LYS A 8 -13.75 14.70 5.39
CA LYS A 8 -15.01 14.25 4.76
C LYS A 8 -14.70 13.13 3.77
N LYS A 9 -15.42 12.02 3.84
CA LYS A 9 -15.31 10.93 2.87
C LYS A 9 -15.79 11.39 1.49
N ALA A 10 -15.05 11.03 0.44
CA ALA A 10 -15.45 11.32 -0.93
C ALA A 10 -16.51 10.31 -1.35
N THR A 11 -17.79 10.62 -1.14
CA THR A 11 -18.91 9.72 -1.46
C THR A 11 -19.49 9.90 -2.85
N ASP A 12 -19.15 11.01 -3.49
CA ASP A 12 -19.82 11.46 -4.72
C ASP A 12 -19.05 11.04 -5.98
N ILE A 13 -18.09 10.11 -5.85
CA ILE A 13 -17.35 9.53 -6.97
C ILE A 13 -18.25 8.51 -7.69
N ASP A 14 -18.68 8.86 -8.90
CA ASP A 14 -19.51 7.99 -9.75
C ASP A 14 -18.71 6.77 -10.25
N PRO A 15 -19.15 5.53 -9.94
CA PRO A 15 -18.47 4.32 -10.39
C PRO A 15 -18.54 4.05 -11.89
N ASN A 16 -19.44 4.70 -12.63
CA ASN A 16 -19.59 4.55 -14.07
C ASN A 16 -18.78 5.60 -14.87
N VAL A 17 -17.81 6.27 -14.24
CA VAL A 17 -16.97 7.29 -14.86
C VAL A 17 -15.50 6.90 -14.85
N TRP A 18 -14.82 7.17 -15.95
CA TRP A 18 -13.36 7.17 -16.05
C TRP A 18 -12.81 8.51 -15.55
N TYR A 19 -11.88 8.45 -14.61
CA TYR A 19 -11.21 9.63 -14.04
C TYR A 19 -9.77 9.73 -14.50
N HIS A 20 -9.34 10.94 -14.83
CA HIS A 20 -7.93 11.29 -14.94
C HIS A 20 -7.42 11.63 -13.54
N LEU A 21 -6.40 10.91 -13.07
CA LEU A 21 -5.82 11.02 -11.74
C LEU A 21 -4.38 11.56 -11.83
N THR A 22 -4.08 12.62 -11.09
CA THR A 22 -2.75 13.25 -10.98
C THR A 22 -2.53 13.77 -9.55
N GLU A 23 -1.48 14.55 -9.30
CA GLU A 23 -1.11 15.06 -7.98
C GLU A 23 -0.76 16.57 -8.02
N GLU A 24 -0.95 17.26 -6.89
CA GLU A 24 -0.92 18.73 -6.79
C GLU A 24 0.48 19.37 -7.00
N ASN A 25 1.56 18.59 -6.92
CA ASN A 25 2.90 19.08 -7.20
C ASN A 25 3.23 19.16 -8.71
N VAL A 26 2.48 18.47 -9.59
CA VAL A 26 2.67 18.55 -11.05
C VAL A 26 1.46 19.09 -11.82
N ASP A 27 0.32 19.26 -11.16
CA ASP A 27 -0.92 19.84 -11.72
C ASP A 27 -1.65 20.65 -10.63
N ASP A 28 -2.58 21.54 -11.01
CA ASP A 28 -3.19 22.51 -10.09
C ASP A 28 -4.68 22.84 -10.39
N TYR A 29 -5.36 22.02 -11.20
CA TYR A 29 -6.70 22.29 -11.77
C TYR A 29 -6.79 23.53 -12.68
N ASP A 30 -5.69 24.20 -13.03
CA ASP A 30 -5.70 25.29 -14.02
C ASP A 30 -5.62 24.74 -15.44
N GLY A 31 -6.80 24.52 -16.03
CA GLY A 31 -6.98 23.90 -17.33
C GLY A 31 -6.92 22.37 -17.29
N ASP A 32 -6.59 21.77 -18.43
CA ASP A 32 -6.48 20.31 -18.54
C ASP A 32 -5.23 19.80 -17.80
N PHE A 33 -5.39 18.65 -17.13
CA PHE A 33 -4.26 17.98 -16.47
C PHE A 33 -3.19 17.56 -17.48
N LYS A 34 -1.94 17.90 -17.16
CA LYS A 34 -0.76 17.69 -18.00
C LYS A 34 -0.04 16.39 -17.64
N SER A 35 -0.15 15.95 -16.39
CA SER A 35 0.43 14.71 -15.89
C SER A 35 -0.65 13.72 -15.48
N MET A 36 -0.31 12.45 -15.37
CA MET A 36 -1.23 11.42 -14.88
C MET A 36 -0.50 10.31 -14.13
N LEU A 37 -1.22 9.59 -13.28
CA LEU A 37 -0.75 8.35 -12.65
C LEU A 37 -0.66 7.22 -13.68
N GLN A 38 0.54 6.70 -13.88
CA GLN A 38 0.86 5.71 -14.92
C GLN A 38 1.56 4.48 -14.32
N PRO A 39 1.21 3.27 -14.77
CA PRO A 39 2.07 2.11 -14.57
C PRO A 39 3.47 2.39 -15.09
N PHE A 40 4.48 1.97 -14.34
CA PHE A 40 5.88 2.16 -14.71
C PHE A 40 6.68 0.92 -14.32
N THR A 41 7.57 0.50 -15.21
CA THR A 41 8.54 -0.57 -14.96
C THR A 41 9.91 0.07 -14.77
N GLU A 42 10.48 -0.10 -13.59
CA GLU A 42 11.81 0.37 -13.23
C GLU A 42 12.89 -0.40 -14.00
N GLU A 43 14.12 0.14 -14.08
CA GLU A 43 15.23 -0.48 -14.81
C GLU A 43 15.59 -1.89 -14.27
N ASN A 44 15.38 -2.12 -12.98
CA ASN A 44 15.57 -3.42 -12.34
C ASN A 44 14.41 -4.40 -12.59
N GLY A 45 13.41 -4.02 -13.38
CA GLY A 45 12.23 -4.81 -13.71
C GLY A 45 11.10 -4.75 -12.67
N ASP A 46 11.25 -3.98 -11.58
CA ASP A 46 10.16 -3.81 -10.61
C ASP A 46 9.03 -2.97 -11.21
N ASN A 47 7.80 -3.43 -11.01
CA ASN A 47 6.61 -2.72 -11.49
C ASN A 47 6.02 -1.89 -10.36
N GLY A 48 5.68 -0.64 -10.68
CA GLY A 48 5.02 0.29 -9.78
C GLY A 48 4.28 1.37 -10.56
N PHE A 49 4.27 2.56 -9.99
CA PHE A 49 3.61 3.71 -10.57
C PHE A 49 4.48 4.96 -10.46
N ARG A 50 4.27 5.87 -11.41
CA ARG A 50 4.80 7.23 -11.38
C ARG A 50 3.74 8.21 -11.84
N VAL A 51 3.89 9.48 -11.47
CA VAL A 51 3.10 10.57 -12.05
C VAL A 51 4.03 11.43 -12.90
N PHE A 52 3.72 11.55 -14.19
CA PHE A 52 4.47 12.37 -15.14
C PHE A 52 3.61 12.70 -16.37
N GLY A 53 4.16 13.53 -17.26
CA GLY A 53 3.49 13.97 -18.48
C GLY A 53 2.85 12.83 -19.27
N ALA A 54 1.56 12.98 -19.57
CA ALA A 54 0.76 11.94 -20.21
C ALA A 54 1.02 11.80 -21.72
N GLY A 55 1.36 12.89 -22.40
CA GLY A 55 1.31 12.95 -23.87
C GLY A 55 -0.09 12.52 -24.37
N ASP A 56 -0.14 11.67 -25.39
CA ASP A 56 -1.40 11.14 -25.94
C ASP A 56 -1.92 9.88 -25.20
N LYS A 57 -1.28 9.47 -24.10
CA LYS A 57 -1.68 8.27 -23.36
C LYS A 57 -3.01 8.49 -22.64
N LYS A 58 -3.87 7.49 -22.72
CA LYS A 58 -5.16 7.45 -22.02
C LYS A 58 -5.08 6.45 -20.86
N ILE A 59 -4.62 6.89 -19.70
CA ILE A 59 -4.56 6.08 -18.47
C ILE A 59 -5.59 6.67 -17.50
N TYR A 60 -6.79 6.11 -17.55
CA TYR A 60 -7.89 6.54 -16.70
C TYR A 60 -8.24 5.47 -15.67
N TRP A 61 -8.83 5.92 -14.58
CA TRP A 61 -9.08 5.15 -13.38
C TRP A 61 -10.57 5.10 -13.08
N GLN A 62 -11.07 3.91 -12.77
CA GLN A 62 -12.44 3.72 -12.34
C GLN A 62 -12.43 3.34 -10.86
N PHE A 63 -13.37 3.91 -10.11
CA PHE A 63 -13.52 3.73 -8.68
C PHE A 63 -14.75 2.87 -8.41
N GLN A 64 -14.56 1.66 -7.90
CA GLN A 64 -15.66 0.73 -7.62
C GLN A 64 -15.93 0.69 -6.11
N PRO A 65 -17.14 1.04 -5.63
CA PRO A 65 -17.49 0.98 -4.23
C PRO A 65 -17.25 -0.41 -3.64
N VAL A 66 -16.67 -0.46 -2.43
CA VAL A 66 -16.42 -1.73 -1.72
C VAL A 66 -17.34 -1.84 -0.51
N GLY A 67 -18.26 -2.80 -0.57
CA GLY A 67 -19.21 -3.05 0.51
C GLY A 67 -20.15 -1.86 0.75
N LYS A 68 -20.40 -1.56 2.03
CA LYS A 68 -21.28 -0.44 2.46
C LYS A 68 -20.51 0.70 3.13
N THR A 69 -19.18 0.71 3.00
CA THR A 69 -18.32 1.68 3.68
C THR A 69 -18.23 2.96 2.83
N PRO A 70 -18.73 4.11 3.32
CA PRO A 70 -18.69 5.36 2.55
C PRO A 70 -17.27 5.80 2.22
N GLY A 71 -17.03 6.17 0.96
CA GLY A 71 -15.73 6.62 0.48
C GLY A 71 -14.69 5.51 0.29
N ARG A 72 -15.09 4.22 0.38
CA ARG A 72 -14.19 3.09 0.15
C ARG A 72 -14.34 2.53 -1.26
N TYR A 73 -13.22 2.41 -1.96
CA TYR A 73 -13.18 1.97 -3.35
C TYR A 73 -12.08 0.94 -3.61
N SER A 74 -12.31 0.06 -4.57
CA SER A 74 -11.24 -0.61 -5.34
C SER A 74 -11.06 0.14 -6.65
N LEU A 75 -9.83 0.16 -7.17
CA LEU A 75 -9.48 0.97 -8.31
C LEU A 75 -8.87 0.12 -9.42
N ARG A 76 -9.32 0.33 -10.65
CA ARG A 76 -8.76 -0.31 -11.84
C ARG A 76 -8.48 0.68 -12.94
N SER A 77 -7.52 0.35 -13.79
CA SER A 77 -7.06 1.22 -14.87
C SER A 77 -7.55 0.73 -16.23
N LEU A 78 -7.95 1.67 -17.09
CA LEU A 78 -8.33 1.43 -18.48
C LEU A 78 -7.23 0.73 -19.30
N GLN A 79 -5.95 0.91 -18.94
CA GLN A 79 -4.83 0.27 -19.66
C GLN A 79 -4.48 -1.13 -19.14
N THR A 80 -5.12 -1.55 -18.06
CA THR A 80 -4.88 -2.88 -17.48
C THR A 80 -5.98 -3.84 -17.89
N THR A 81 -6.11 -4.96 -17.17
CA THR A 81 -7.27 -5.84 -17.32
C THR A 81 -8.19 -5.64 -16.13
N THR A 82 -9.44 -6.05 -16.27
CA THR A 82 -10.42 -6.08 -15.18
C THR A 82 -10.03 -7.01 -14.03
N ARG A 83 -8.97 -7.82 -14.22
CA ARG A 83 -8.39 -8.72 -13.22
C ARG A 83 -7.28 -8.06 -12.41
N LYS A 84 -6.83 -6.86 -12.76
CA LYS A 84 -5.81 -6.14 -11.99
C LYS A 84 -6.45 -5.03 -11.18
N GLN A 85 -6.05 -4.93 -9.93
CA GLN A 85 -6.46 -3.86 -9.01
C GLN A 85 -5.26 -3.03 -8.59
N PHE A 86 -5.50 -1.75 -8.38
CA PHE A 86 -4.57 -0.85 -7.72
C PHE A 86 -4.45 -1.23 -6.26
N ALA A 87 -3.24 -1.55 -5.83
CA ALA A 87 -2.97 -2.06 -4.50
C ALA A 87 -1.71 -1.46 -3.92
N VAL A 88 -1.41 -1.83 -2.68
CA VAL A 88 -0.09 -1.62 -2.09
C VAL A 88 0.68 -2.92 -1.99
N CYS A 89 1.98 -2.86 -2.28
CA CYS A 89 2.87 -3.99 -2.16
C CYS A 89 4.12 -3.59 -1.35
N TYR A 90 4.52 -4.49 -0.46
CA TYR A 90 5.77 -4.37 0.28
C TYR A 90 6.97 -4.77 -0.61
N ARG A 91 8.08 -4.06 -0.43
CA ARG A 91 9.38 -4.25 -1.08
C ARG A 91 10.46 -4.16 -0.02
N ASP A 92 11.15 -5.26 0.25
CA ASP A 92 12.19 -5.34 1.28
C ASP A 92 13.49 -4.62 0.88
N PHE A 93 13.81 -4.62 -0.41
CA PHE A 93 14.95 -3.93 -1.01
C PHE A 93 14.80 -2.40 -1.03
N GLU A 94 13.58 -1.91 -0.80
CA GLU A 94 13.28 -0.50 -0.89
C GLU A 94 13.76 0.26 0.34
N SER A 95 14.41 1.41 0.11
CA SER A 95 14.93 2.25 1.18
C SER A 95 14.72 3.74 0.94
N VAL A 96 14.00 4.12 -0.13
CA VAL A 96 13.71 5.53 -0.43
C VAL A 96 12.97 6.16 0.74
N GLU A 97 13.64 7.13 1.36
CA GLU A 97 13.19 7.81 2.58
C GLU A 97 12.68 6.84 3.68
N ASN A 98 13.34 5.69 3.88
CA ASN A 98 12.97 4.61 4.82
C ASN A 98 11.55 4.01 4.61
N ARG A 99 11.01 4.12 3.40
CA ARG A 99 9.71 3.54 3.03
C ARG A 99 9.89 2.23 2.28
N ARG A 100 8.99 1.29 2.52
CA ARG A 100 9.04 -0.06 1.90
C ARG A 100 7.76 -0.48 1.20
N THR A 101 6.73 0.36 1.23
CA THR A 101 5.43 0.02 0.65
C THR A 101 5.14 0.98 -0.50
N ARG A 102 4.93 0.42 -1.68
CA ARG A 102 4.67 1.14 -2.92
C ARG A 102 3.28 0.81 -3.47
N ALA A 103 2.74 1.71 -4.28
CA ALA A 103 1.62 1.36 -5.14
C ALA A 103 2.03 0.31 -6.16
N CYS A 104 1.15 -0.64 -6.46
CA CYS A 104 1.40 -1.74 -7.39
C CYS A 104 0.09 -2.21 -8.04
N LEU A 105 0.21 -3.04 -9.09
CA LEU A 105 -0.91 -3.78 -9.67
C LEU A 105 -0.86 -5.22 -9.18
N SER A 106 -1.94 -5.71 -8.59
CA SER A 106 -2.10 -7.09 -8.15
C SER A 106 -3.32 -7.75 -8.79
N ASP A 107 -3.35 -9.08 -8.83
CA ASP A 107 -4.55 -9.81 -9.24
C ASP A 107 -5.70 -9.56 -8.26
N SER A 108 -6.89 -9.33 -8.79
CA SER A 108 -8.07 -8.96 -8.01
C SER A 108 -8.47 -10.08 -7.06
N ASP A 109 -8.34 -9.81 -5.76
CA ASP A 109 -8.63 -10.75 -4.67
C ASP A 109 -9.50 -10.10 -3.57
N GLY A 110 -9.76 -8.80 -3.67
CA GLY A 110 -10.58 -8.06 -2.72
C GLY A 110 -9.93 -7.85 -1.35
N THR A 111 -8.65 -8.16 -1.19
CA THR A 111 -7.92 -7.95 0.07
C THR A 111 -7.86 -6.47 0.46
N GLU A 112 -7.60 -6.20 1.74
CA GLU A 112 -7.49 -4.84 2.26
C GLU A 112 -6.39 -4.02 1.58
N SER A 113 -5.38 -4.66 0.98
CA SER A 113 -4.34 -3.94 0.22
C SER A 113 -4.87 -3.38 -1.10
N GLN A 114 -6.01 -3.86 -1.60
CA GLN A 114 -6.69 -3.40 -2.82
C GLN A 114 -7.82 -2.39 -2.54
N GLN A 115 -8.06 -2.10 -1.26
CA GLN A 115 -9.12 -1.19 -0.83
C GLN A 115 -8.54 0.15 -0.40
N TRP A 116 -9.18 1.23 -0.85
CA TRP A 116 -8.74 2.59 -0.64
C TRP A 116 -9.87 3.42 -0.05
N ASP A 117 -9.63 4.00 1.12
CA ASP A 117 -10.50 5.01 1.73
C ASP A 117 -10.10 6.38 1.17
N ILE A 118 -11.00 6.99 0.40
CA ILE A 118 -10.78 8.27 -0.28
C ILE A 118 -11.50 9.38 0.51
N SER A 119 -10.76 10.42 0.87
CA SER A 119 -11.27 11.56 1.64
C SER A 119 -10.96 12.88 0.94
N LEU A 120 -11.81 13.88 1.11
CA LEU A 120 -11.63 15.23 0.58
C LEU A 120 -10.70 16.03 1.51
N TRP A 121 -9.79 16.81 0.92
CA TRP A 121 -8.84 17.67 1.61
C TRP A 121 -8.88 19.08 1.02
N GLY A 122 -9.30 20.07 1.82
CA GLY A 122 -9.25 21.48 1.47
C GLY A 122 -10.36 22.30 2.13
N THR A 123 -10.37 23.62 1.90
CA THR A 123 -11.53 24.47 2.20
C THR A 123 -11.90 25.29 0.96
N ASN A 124 -13.18 25.24 0.59
CA ASN A 124 -13.94 26.16 -0.25
C ASN A 124 -13.53 26.47 -1.71
N LYS A 125 -12.40 26.03 -2.28
CA LYS A 125 -12.14 26.24 -3.74
C LYS A 125 -11.49 25.10 -4.53
N THR A 126 -10.87 24.11 -3.90
CA THR A 126 -10.37 22.91 -4.60
C THR A 126 -10.39 21.72 -3.64
N GLU A 127 -11.31 20.78 -3.88
CA GLU A 127 -11.42 19.55 -3.09
C GLU A 127 -10.40 18.55 -3.63
N THR A 128 -9.16 18.64 -3.15
CA THR A 128 -8.14 17.61 -3.43
C THR A 128 -8.49 16.32 -2.70
N TYR A 129 -7.93 15.20 -3.13
CA TYR A 129 -8.24 13.89 -2.59
C TYR A 129 -7.06 13.33 -1.80
N LEU A 130 -7.37 12.62 -0.72
CA LEU A 130 -6.43 11.87 0.09
C LEU A 130 -6.74 10.38 -0.01
N PHE A 131 -5.71 9.60 -0.30
CA PHE A 131 -5.80 8.16 -0.51
C PHE A 131 -5.16 7.42 0.67
N THR A 132 -5.99 6.75 1.45
CA THR A 132 -5.56 5.88 2.54
C THR A 132 -5.80 4.42 2.17
N ASN A 133 -4.76 3.60 2.21
CA ASN A 133 -4.91 2.17 1.96
C ASN A 133 -5.42 1.45 3.22
N VAL A 134 -6.42 0.57 3.08
CA VAL A 134 -7.05 -0.10 4.23
C VAL A 134 -6.06 -0.99 4.98
N ALA A 135 -5.17 -1.72 4.29
CA ALA A 135 -4.18 -2.59 4.94
C ALA A 135 -3.04 -1.84 5.65
N ASN A 136 -2.71 -0.61 5.23
CA ASN A 136 -1.70 0.21 5.93
C ASN A 136 -2.30 1.11 7.02
N GLY A 137 -3.60 1.37 6.96
CA GLY A 137 -4.29 2.24 7.89
C GLY A 137 -3.94 3.72 7.71
N THR A 138 -4.46 4.56 8.61
CA THR A 138 -4.46 6.03 8.49
C THR A 138 -3.15 6.73 8.79
N LYS A 139 -2.14 5.98 9.24
CA LYS A 139 -0.80 6.51 9.50
C LYS A 139 -0.05 6.85 8.21
N TYR A 140 -0.48 6.26 7.10
CA TYR A 140 0.19 6.40 5.81
C TYR A 140 -0.79 6.78 4.71
N HIS A 141 -0.36 7.69 3.83
CA HIS A 141 -1.11 8.09 2.64
C HIS A 141 -0.27 7.91 1.39
N LEU A 142 -0.98 7.79 0.27
CA LEU A 142 -0.39 7.70 -1.05
C LEU A 142 0.36 9.01 -1.39
N ASP A 143 1.65 8.90 -1.67
CA ASP A 143 2.59 10.02 -1.87
C ASP A 143 3.42 9.79 -3.13
N VAL A 144 3.49 10.83 -3.95
CA VAL A 144 4.36 10.86 -5.12
C VAL A 144 5.67 11.53 -4.75
N ILE A 145 6.72 10.72 -4.60
CA ILE A 145 8.06 11.25 -4.37
C ILE A 145 8.59 11.84 -5.68
N PRO A 146 8.99 13.12 -5.74
CA PRO A 146 9.51 13.74 -6.95
C PRO A 146 10.65 12.91 -7.55
N GLY A 147 10.49 12.51 -8.81
CA GLY A 147 11.46 11.69 -9.53
C GLY A 147 11.50 10.20 -9.16
N ALA A 148 10.63 9.73 -8.26
CA ALA A 148 10.59 8.33 -7.84
C ALA A 148 9.20 7.70 -8.03
N ALA A 149 9.03 6.47 -7.54
CA ALA A 149 7.77 5.75 -7.56
C ALA A 149 6.70 6.38 -6.64
N VAL A 150 5.47 5.88 -6.72
CA VAL A 150 4.38 6.21 -5.79
C VAL A 150 4.44 5.30 -4.55
N PHE A 151 4.49 5.89 -3.36
CA PHE A 151 4.68 5.21 -2.08
C PHE A 151 3.56 5.45 -1.09
N MET A 152 3.53 4.62 -0.05
CA MET A 152 2.83 4.95 1.18
C MET A 152 3.81 5.68 2.12
N SER A 153 3.44 6.86 2.57
CA SER A 153 4.28 7.74 3.40
C SER A 153 3.53 8.22 4.64
N PRO A 154 4.22 8.45 5.77
CA PRO A 154 3.55 8.92 6.97
C PRO A 154 2.95 10.32 6.77
N ASN A 155 2.04 10.71 7.67
CA ASN A 155 1.55 12.09 7.71
C ASN A 155 2.73 13.02 8.06
N LEU A 156 3.28 13.68 7.04
CA LEU A 156 4.35 14.64 7.23
C LEU A 156 3.75 15.96 7.74
N GLU A 157 4.41 16.57 8.72
CA GLU A 157 3.96 17.86 9.25
C GLU A 157 3.98 18.93 8.15
N GLY A 158 2.93 19.77 8.10
CA GLY A 158 2.82 20.87 7.15
C GLY A 158 1.97 20.58 5.91
N TYR A 159 2.10 21.44 4.89
CA TYR A 159 1.34 21.35 3.65
C TYR A 159 1.98 20.34 2.68
N GLN A 160 1.29 19.25 2.38
CA GLN A 160 1.82 18.12 1.60
C GLN A 160 1.21 18.06 0.19
N LYS A 161 1.78 18.80 -0.77
CA LYS A 161 1.35 18.74 -2.18
C LYS A 161 1.35 17.31 -2.74
N ARG A 162 2.39 16.55 -2.39
CA ARG A 162 2.65 15.20 -2.91
C ARG A 162 1.65 14.12 -2.45
N GLN A 163 0.88 14.41 -1.40
CA GLN A 163 -0.20 13.53 -0.90
C GLN A 163 -1.59 14.00 -1.35
N ARG A 164 -1.67 15.11 -2.10
CA ARG A 164 -2.91 15.68 -2.60
C ARG A 164 -3.12 15.25 -4.03
N TRP A 165 -4.08 14.37 -4.20
CA TRP A 165 -4.46 13.83 -5.49
C TRP A 165 -5.51 14.73 -6.13
N LEU A 166 -5.40 14.94 -7.43
CA LEU A 166 -6.36 15.69 -8.24
C LEU A 166 -7.05 14.72 -9.19
N MET A 167 -8.36 14.90 -9.36
CA MET A 167 -9.19 14.03 -10.18
C MET A 167 -10.15 14.85 -11.04
N THR A 168 -10.27 14.50 -12.32
CA THR A 168 -11.33 15.03 -13.18
C THR A 168 -12.02 13.91 -13.94
N SER A 169 -13.33 14.04 -14.14
CA SER A 169 -14.15 13.12 -14.92
C SER A 169 -13.80 13.25 -16.40
N VAL A 170 -13.60 12.13 -17.08
CA VAL A 170 -13.23 12.11 -18.51
C VAL A 170 -14.43 11.73 -19.37
N ARG A 171 -15.02 10.56 -19.10
CA ARG A 171 -16.15 9.99 -19.84
C ARG A 171 -16.77 8.82 -19.08
N ASN A 172 -17.93 8.36 -19.52
CA ASN A 172 -18.55 7.15 -18.98
C ASN A 172 -17.71 5.90 -19.30
N VAL A 173 -17.86 4.88 -18.45
CA VAL A 173 -17.11 3.63 -18.56
C VAL A 173 -17.50 2.86 -19.82
N ASP A 174 -18.80 2.82 -20.15
CA ASP A 174 -19.38 2.30 -21.41
C ASP A 174 -18.68 1.06 -21.95
N ASP A 175 -18.37 0.12 -21.06
CA ASP A 175 -17.64 -1.10 -21.35
C ASP A 175 -18.12 -2.24 -20.43
N ASP A 176 -18.61 -3.32 -21.04
CA ASP A 176 -19.18 -4.48 -20.34
C ASP A 176 -18.17 -5.14 -19.40
N ALA A 177 -16.90 -5.21 -19.80
CA ALA A 177 -15.84 -5.79 -18.97
C ALA A 177 -15.64 -4.96 -17.70
N TYR A 178 -15.85 -3.65 -17.80
CA TYR A 178 -15.76 -2.69 -16.71
C TYR A 178 -17.13 -2.33 -16.09
N SER A 179 -18.14 -3.18 -16.26
CA SER A 179 -19.44 -3.03 -15.59
C SER A 179 -19.56 -3.87 -14.31
N THR A 180 -18.69 -4.85 -14.10
CA THR A 180 -18.68 -5.72 -12.91
C THR A 180 -17.34 -5.72 -12.19
N VAL A 181 -17.33 -6.07 -10.91
CA VAL A 181 -16.11 -6.29 -10.12
C VAL A 181 -15.76 -7.78 -10.15
N PHE A 182 -14.53 -8.12 -10.52
CA PHE A 182 -14.01 -9.47 -10.31
C PHE A 182 -13.43 -9.52 -8.89
N THR A 183 -14.02 -10.30 -7.97
CA THR A 183 -13.36 -10.66 -6.70
C THR A 183 -13.23 -12.17 -6.64
N ASN A 184 -12.14 -12.65 -6.04
CA ASN A 184 -11.94 -14.06 -5.77
C ASN A 184 -11.87 -14.28 -4.25
N PRO A 185 -12.84 -14.96 -3.61
CA PRO A 185 -13.98 -15.65 -4.22
C PRO A 185 -15.08 -14.67 -4.71
N PRO A 186 -16.00 -15.13 -5.57
CA PRO A 186 -17.07 -14.28 -6.13
C PRO A 186 -17.86 -13.59 -5.02
N PRO A 187 -18.33 -12.35 -5.23
CA PRO A 187 -19.33 -11.79 -4.34
C PRO A 187 -20.60 -12.64 -4.47
N GLU A 188 -21.30 -12.87 -3.36
CA GLU A 188 -22.58 -13.58 -3.32
C GLU A 188 -23.61 -12.77 -4.14
N SER A 189 -23.62 -13.01 -5.45
CA SER A 189 -24.45 -12.27 -6.41
C SER A 189 -25.87 -12.79 -6.28
N THR A 190 -26.74 -11.98 -5.67
CA THR A 190 -28.19 -12.09 -5.85
C THR A 190 -28.48 -11.85 -7.33
N ARG A 191 -28.50 -12.91 -8.13
CA ARG A 191 -28.98 -12.88 -9.51
C ARG A 191 -30.51 -12.93 -9.45
N ASP A 192 -31.14 -11.80 -9.67
CA ASP A 192 -32.53 -11.78 -10.11
C ASP A 192 -32.53 -12.14 -11.60
N SER A 193 -32.88 -13.39 -11.90
CA SER A 193 -33.05 -13.86 -13.28
C SER A 193 -34.40 -13.40 -13.81
N GLY A 194 -34.44 -12.19 -14.37
CA GLY A 194 -35.54 -11.75 -15.23
C GLY A 194 -35.46 -12.46 -16.59
N THR A 195 -36.00 -13.67 -16.68
CA THR A 195 -36.12 -14.43 -17.93
C THR A 195 -37.12 -13.75 -18.85
N THR A 196 -36.65 -13.30 -20.00
CA THR A 196 -37.42 -12.90 -21.18
C THR A 196 -38.37 -14.02 -21.61
N THR A 197 -39.66 -13.72 -21.78
CA THR A 197 -40.60 -14.58 -22.54
C THR A 197 -41.23 -13.73 -23.62
N ASP A 198 -40.96 -14.10 -24.88
CA ASP A 198 -41.72 -13.61 -26.04
C ASP A 198 -42.61 -14.76 -26.56
N SER A 199 -43.91 -14.45 -26.59
CA SER A 199 -45.03 -14.91 -27.42
C SER A 199 -45.03 -16.30 -28.09
N THR A 200 -46.08 -17.11 -27.84
CA THR A 200 -47.11 -17.57 -28.82
C THR A 200 -48.18 -18.41 -28.07
N GLY A 201 -49.47 -18.21 -28.36
CA GLY A 201 -50.60 -18.88 -27.69
C GLY A 201 -50.99 -20.25 -28.25
N GLU A 202 -51.77 -21.03 -27.48
CA GLU A 202 -53.14 -21.49 -27.76
C GLU A 202 -53.63 -22.42 -26.61
N ALA A 203 -54.94 -22.61 -26.50
CA ALA A 203 -55.70 -23.05 -25.33
C ALA A 203 -55.58 -24.53 -24.90
N ALA A 204 -55.78 -24.83 -23.60
CA ALA A 204 -56.65 -25.91 -23.10
C ALA A 204 -56.76 -25.92 -21.55
N THR A 205 -57.99 -26.10 -21.08
CA THR A 205 -58.44 -26.29 -19.69
C THR A 205 -57.94 -27.61 -19.10
N GLY A 206 -57.55 -27.62 -17.82
CA GLY A 206 -57.31 -28.87 -17.08
C GLY A 206 -56.85 -28.65 -15.65
N SER A 207 -57.76 -28.81 -14.68
CA SER A 207 -57.47 -28.86 -13.26
C SER A 207 -56.55 -30.02 -12.89
N ALA A 208 -55.47 -29.76 -12.15
CA ALA A 208 -54.82 -30.77 -11.33
C ALA A 208 -54.14 -30.10 -10.12
N SER A 209 -54.58 -30.52 -8.94
CA SER A 209 -53.99 -30.21 -7.65
C SER A 209 -52.56 -30.76 -7.56
N SER A 210 -51.60 -29.93 -7.17
CA SER A 210 -50.32 -30.41 -6.66
C SER A 210 -49.82 -29.51 -5.52
N SER A 211 -49.48 -30.18 -4.43
CA SER A 211 -48.96 -29.67 -3.17
C SER A 211 -47.69 -28.85 -3.35
N SER A 212 -47.73 -27.57 -2.96
CA SER A 212 -46.53 -26.75 -2.76
C SER A 212 -45.84 -27.19 -1.47
N SER A 213 -44.78 -27.99 -1.60
CA SER A 213 -43.81 -28.24 -0.56
C SER A 213 -42.96 -26.98 -0.35
N ASP A 214 -43.04 -26.38 0.84
CA ASP A 214 -42.10 -25.36 1.33
C ASP A 214 -40.66 -25.90 1.27
N SER A 215 -39.82 -25.31 0.42
CA SER A 215 -38.36 -25.47 0.49
C SER A 215 -37.79 -24.47 1.49
N GLY A 216 -37.84 -24.83 2.78
CA GLY A 216 -37.18 -24.08 3.85
C GLY A 216 -35.66 -24.02 3.63
N SER A 217 -35.13 -22.82 3.46
CA SER A 217 -33.69 -22.56 3.53
C SER A 217 -33.26 -22.58 4.99
N SER A 218 -32.33 -23.48 5.33
CA SER A 218 -31.78 -23.58 6.68
C SER A 218 -30.81 -22.44 6.95
N SER A 219 -31.30 -21.33 7.49
CA SER A 219 -30.47 -20.30 8.11
C SER A 219 -29.91 -20.81 9.44
N LEU A 220 -28.59 -20.76 9.62
CA LEU A 220 -27.98 -21.03 10.92
C LEU A 220 -28.49 -19.98 11.93
N SER A 221 -29.13 -20.47 13.00
CA SER A 221 -29.64 -19.66 14.11
C SER A 221 -28.58 -18.65 14.58
N GLY A 222 -29.00 -17.43 14.90
CA GLY A 222 -28.12 -16.40 15.48
C GLY A 222 -27.34 -16.89 16.72
N GLY A 223 -27.82 -17.94 17.39
CA GLY A 223 -27.10 -18.62 18.47
C GLY A 223 -25.83 -19.38 18.02
N ALA A 224 -25.82 -19.95 16.81
CA ALA A 224 -24.64 -20.61 16.24
C ALA A 224 -23.56 -19.60 15.85
N ILE A 225 -23.99 -18.44 15.32
CA ILE A 225 -23.09 -17.34 14.94
C ILE A 225 -22.49 -16.68 16.19
N ALA A 226 -23.27 -16.50 17.25
CA ALA A 226 -22.78 -15.94 18.52
C ALA A 226 -21.74 -16.83 19.21
N GLY A 227 -21.88 -18.17 19.10
CA GLY A 227 -20.95 -19.11 19.71
C GLY A 227 -19.53 -19.07 19.12
N ILE A 228 -19.41 -18.89 17.80
CA ILE A 228 -18.12 -18.90 17.11
C ILE A 228 -17.29 -17.66 17.47
N VAL A 229 -17.92 -16.50 17.61
CA VAL A 229 -17.23 -15.23 17.94
C VAL A 229 -16.61 -15.30 19.34
N ILE A 230 -17.33 -15.85 20.32
CA ILE A 230 -16.83 -15.97 21.70
C ILE A 230 -15.68 -17.00 21.77
N GLY A 231 -15.79 -18.10 21.01
CA GLY A 231 -14.73 -19.10 20.91
C GLY A 231 -13.42 -18.56 20.33
N ALA A 232 -13.49 -17.69 19.31
CA ALA A 232 -12.31 -17.09 18.69
C ALA A 232 -11.55 -16.17 19.65
N ILE A 233 -12.27 -15.37 20.45
CA ILE A 233 -11.65 -14.45 21.42
C ILE A 233 -10.89 -15.23 22.50
N LEU A 234 -11.50 -16.30 23.04
CA LEU A 234 -10.86 -17.15 24.04
C LEU A 234 -9.67 -17.95 23.45
N GLY A 235 -9.78 -18.40 22.20
CA GLY A 235 -8.71 -19.10 21.50
C GLY A 235 -7.48 -18.22 21.26
N VAL A 236 -7.67 -16.98 20.81
CA VAL A 236 -6.58 -16.01 20.58
C VAL A 236 -5.89 -15.65 21.91
N LEU A 237 -6.67 -15.43 22.98
CA LEU A 237 -6.10 -15.15 24.31
C LEU A 237 -5.27 -16.34 24.82
N ALA A 238 -5.75 -17.57 24.66
CA ALA A 238 -5.01 -18.77 25.06
C ALA A 238 -3.69 -18.93 24.27
N MET A 239 -3.72 -18.70 22.96
CA MET A 239 -2.52 -18.77 22.10
C MET A 239 -1.50 -17.68 22.42
N ALA A 240 -1.96 -16.45 22.71
CA ALA A 240 -1.10 -15.36 23.13
C ALA A 240 -0.41 -15.65 24.48
N LEU A 241 -1.16 -16.18 25.46
CA LEU A 241 -0.61 -16.58 26.76
C LEU A 241 0.40 -17.72 26.63
N LEU A 242 0.14 -18.71 25.77
CA LEU A 242 1.06 -19.82 25.52
C LEU A 242 2.35 -19.33 24.85
N GLY A 243 2.23 -18.47 23.83
CA GLY A 243 3.39 -17.85 23.17
C GLY A 243 4.24 -17.02 24.13
N PHE A 244 3.60 -16.19 24.97
CA PHE A 244 4.28 -15.40 25.99
C PHE A 244 4.98 -16.28 27.04
N PHE A 245 4.34 -17.37 27.49
CA PHE A 245 4.91 -18.27 28.48
C PHE A 245 6.15 -19.01 27.95
N LEU A 246 6.11 -19.48 26.70
CA LEU A 246 7.25 -20.13 26.04
C LEU A 246 8.40 -19.16 25.79
N TRP A 247 8.11 -17.91 25.39
CA TRP A 247 9.13 -16.87 25.22
C TRP A 247 9.81 -16.50 26.55
N ARG A 248 9.01 -16.36 27.62
CA ARG A 248 9.53 -16.08 28.97
C ARG A 248 10.38 -17.23 29.51
N ARG A 249 10.04 -18.48 29.19
CA ARG A 249 10.84 -19.66 29.57
C ARG A 249 12.15 -19.74 28.79
N LYS A 250 12.15 -19.41 27.50
CA LYS A 250 13.36 -19.44 26.65
C LYS A 250 14.39 -18.40 27.09
N LYS A 251 13.95 -17.22 27.56
CA LYS A 251 14.86 -16.16 28.03
C LYS A 251 15.59 -16.48 29.35
N ARG A 252 15.22 -17.57 30.04
CA ARG A 252 15.89 -18.03 31.28
C ARG A 252 17.01 -19.05 31.05
N ASN A 253 17.22 -19.54 29.81
CA ASN A 253 18.21 -20.58 29.49
C ASN A 253 19.28 -20.16 28.46
N SER A 254 19.40 -18.88 28.12
CA SER A 254 20.47 -18.38 27.25
C SER A 254 21.59 -17.73 28.07
N GLY A 255 22.23 -18.55 28.90
CA GLY A 255 23.56 -18.29 29.45
C GLY A 255 24.39 -19.55 29.24
N LEU A 256 25.60 -19.39 28.70
CA LEU A 256 26.62 -20.41 28.44
C LEU A 256 26.56 -21.09 27.06
N ASN A 257 27.28 -20.50 26.10
CA ASN A 257 28.20 -21.21 25.22
C ASN A 257 29.23 -20.20 24.69
N ALA A 258 30.29 -19.97 25.46
CA ALA A 258 31.54 -19.45 24.95
C ALA A 258 32.31 -20.63 24.34
N LYS A 259 32.69 -20.53 23.06
CA LYS A 259 33.62 -21.46 22.44
C LYS A 259 35.06 -20.98 22.70
N PRO A 260 36.01 -21.85 23.06
CA PRO A 260 37.41 -21.48 23.22
C PRO A 260 38.12 -21.43 21.86
N ASP A 261 38.93 -20.39 21.67
CA ASP A 261 39.94 -20.29 20.63
C ASP A 261 41.17 -21.12 21.02
N GLU A 262 41.57 -22.06 20.17
CA GLU A 262 42.97 -22.46 19.94
C GLU A 262 43.05 -23.27 18.63
N ALA A 263 43.84 -22.80 17.67
CA ALA A 263 44.96 -23.57 17.09
C ALA A 263 45.60 -22.80 15.91
N ILE A 264 46.92 -22.64 16.04
CA ILE A 264 47.86 -22.07 15.08
C ILE A 264 48.15 -23.05 13.93
N GLY A 265 48.31 -22.52 12.71
CA GLY A 265 48.89 -23.17 11.51
C GLY A 265 48.19 -22.67 10.25
N GLY A 266 48.79 -22.16 9.18
CA GLY A 266 50.14 -22.25 8.64
C GLY A 266 50.03 -22.59 7.15
N HIS A 267 50.31 -21.60 6.27
CA HIS A 267 50.63 -21.74 4.82
C HIS A 267 49.39 -22.07 3.93
N SER A 268 49.19 -21.63 2.68
CA SER A 268 49.95 -20.91 1.64
C SER A 268 48.94 -20.46 0.57
N ALA A 269 49.20 -19.35 -0.11
CA ALA A 269 48.39 -18.85 -1.24
C ALA A 269 48.46 -19.77 -2.48
N PRO A 270 47.44 -19.74 -3.35
CA PRO A 270 47.64 -19.94 -4.78
C PRO A 270 47.39 -18.64 -5.56
N MET A 271 48.36 -18.35 -6.41
CA MET A 271 48.38 -17.38 -7.49
C MET A 271 47.41 -17.81 -8.59
N GLU A 272 46.59 -16.89 -9.11
CA GLU A 272 46.09 -16.98 -10.48
C GLU A 272 46.20 -15.64 -11.21
N ASP A 273 46.73 -15.77 -12.42
CA ASP A 273 47.09 -14.81 -13.44
C ASP A 273 45.88 -14.57 -14.36
N HIS A 274 45.52 -13.31 -14.60
CA HIS A 274 44.89 -12.92 -15.86
C HIS A 274 45.26 -11.48 -16.22
N SER A 275 46.28 -11.36 -17.05
CA SER A 275 46.48 -10.24 -17.95
C SER A 275 45.32 -10.10 -18.95
N GLN A 276 44.75 -8.89 -19.09
CA GLN A 276 44.61 -8.18 -20.37
C GLN A 276 43.80 -6.86 -20.27
N PHE A 277 44.30 -5.88 -21.04
CA PHE A 277 43.61 -4.76 -21.67
C PHE A 277 43.80 -3.32 -21.11
N ALA A 278 44.87 -2.71 -21.64
CA ALA A 278 44.96 -1.38 -22.25
C ALA A 278 44.49 -0.12 -21.49
N GLY A 279 45.49 0.69 -21.13
CA GLY A 279 45.61 2.03 -21.72
C GLY A 279 45.01 3.19 -20.95
N TYR A 280 45.77 3.78 -20.02
CA TYR A 280 45.79 5.23 -19.84
C TYR A 280 47.09 5.66 -19.12
N LYS A 281 47.80 6.62 -19.71
CA LYS A 281 49.05 7.20 -19.17
C LYS A 281 48.74 8.66 -18.79
N PRO A 282 48.69 9.05 -17.50
CA PRO A 282 48.59 10.46 -17.18
C PRO A 282 49.96 11.15 -17.37
N PRO A 283 50.00 12.38 -17.90
CA PRO A 283 51.24 13.11 -18.12
C PRO A 283 51.79 13.73 -16.83
N ASN A 284 53.12 13.81 -16.78
CA ASN A 284 53.90 14.58 -15.82
C ASN A 284 53.55 16.08 -15.92
N SER A 285 53.19 16.71 -14.80
CA SER A 285 53.24 18.16 -14.64
C SER A 285 54.07 18.54 -13.42
N THR A 286 55.02 19.43 -13.66
CA THR A 286 56.05 19.96 -12.77
C THR A 286 55.53 21.05 -11.83
N SER A 287 55.94 20.95 -10.56
CA SER A 287 56.10 22.00 -9.51
C SER A 287 54.90 22.60 -8.76
N PRO A 288 55.13 23.08 -7.50
CA PRO A 288 54.23 22.87 -6.37
C PRO A 288 53.50 24.15 -5.90
N ALA A 289 52.35 23.96 -5.26
CA ALA A 289 51.75 24.96 -4.38
C ALA A 289 51.71 24.40 -2.94
N PRO A 290 52.07 25.17 -1.91
CA PRO A 290 52.05 24.70 -0.53
C PRO A 290 50.59 24.58 -0.04
N ALA A 291 50.23 23.44 0.54
CA ALA A 291 48.97 23.27 1.25
C ALA A 291 48.99 24.12 2.55
N PRO A 292 47.86 24.72 2.96
CA PRO A 292 47.75 25.32 4.28
C PRO A 292 47.85 24.22 5.37
N PRO A 293 48.43 24.51 6.55
CA PRO A 293 48.62 23.52 7.60
C PRO A 293 47.27 23.03 8.14
N LEU A 294 47.12 21.71 8.24
CA LEU A 294 46.05 21.08 9.02
C LEU A 294 46.31 21.34 10.50
N TYR A 295 45.33 21.92 11.17
CA TYR A 295 45.30 22.03 12.63
C TYR A 295 44.70 20.74 13.19
N GLU A 296 45.52 19.86 13.75
CA GLU A 296 45.05 18.74 14.56
C GLU A 296 44.65 19.28 15.94
N LEU A 297 43.39 19.09 16.33
CA LEU A 297 42.93 19.42 17.68
C LEU A 297 43.53 18.41 18.68
N PRO A 298 44.10 18.86 19.80
CA PRO A 298 44.66 17.97 20.81
C PRO A 298 43.56 17.09 21.44
N SER A 299 43.78 15.79 21.38
CA SER A 299 42.89 14.77 21.95
C SER A 299 43.12 14.65 23.46
N THR A 300 42.69 15.67 24.21
CA THR A 300 42.68 15.67 25.68
C THR A 300 41.41 16.32 26.23
N GLN A 301 40.24 15.76 25.88
CA GLN A 301 39.04 15.95 26.69
C GLN A 301 38.42 14.59 27.00
N ASN A 302 38.55 14.17 28.26
CA ASN A 302 37.70 13.12 28.80
C ASN A 302 36.23 13.57 28.67
N PRO A 303 35.30 12.66 28.32
CA PRO A 303 33.89 12.99 28.25
C PRO A 303 33.40 13.49 29.63
N VAL A 304 32.62 14.56 29.61
CA VAL A 304 31.97 15.12 30.81
C VAL A 304 30.80 14.21 31.19
N GLU A 305 30.93 13.48 32.30
CA GLU A 305 29.85 12.72 32.93
C GLU A 305 28.78 13.69 33.48
N LEU A 306 27.52 13.52 33.06
CA LEU A 306 26.38 14.23 33.63
C LEU A 306 26.04 13.63 35.02
N GLN A 307 25.89 14.49 36.03
CA GLN A 307 25.49 14.06 37.38
C GLN A 307 24.13 13.36 37.36
N ALA A 308 24.08 12.16 37.94
CA ALA A 308 22.84 11.45 38.21
C ALA A 308 21.97 12.28 39.17
N GLY A 309 20.79 12.68 38.70
CA GLY A 309 19.78 13.35 39.50
C GLY A 309 19.40 12.52 40.72
N GLU A 310 19.49 13.18 41.87
CA GLU A 310 19.25 12.67 43.22
C GLU A 310 17.86 12.01 43.34
N GLN A 311 17.84 10.69 43.56
CA GLN A 311 16.68 10.02 44.13
C GLN A 311 16.54 10.46 45.58
N ARG A 312 15.51 11.26 45.88
CA ARG A 312 15.01 11.39 47.26
C ARG A 312 13.72 10.60 47.42
N HIS A 313 13.87 9.49 48.13
CA HIS A 313 12.83 8.88 48.94
C HIS A 313 12.26 9.90 49.92
N GLU A 314 10.94 10.00 50.01
CA GLU A 314 10.26 10.21 51.30
C GLU A 314 9.01 9.33 51.32
N LEU A 315 8.94 8.51 52.38
CA LEU A 315 7.82 7.68 52.77
C LEU A 315 6.85 8.52 53.59
N ARG A 316 5.57 8.54 53.21
CA ARG A 316 4.45 8.36 54.16
C ARG A 316 3.18 7.95 53.44
#